data_AF-A0A5S3QHG9-F1
#
_entry.id   AF-A0A5S3QHG9-F1
#
_cell.length_a   1.000
_cell.length_b   1.000
_cell.length_c   1.000
_cell.angle_alpha   90.00
_cell.angle_beta   90.00
_cell.angle_gamma   90.00
#
_symmetry.space_group_name_H-M   'P 1'
#
loop_
_entity.id
_entity.type
_entity.pdbx_description
1 polymer ?
#
loop_
_entity_poly.entity_id
_entity_poly.type
_entity_poly.pdbx_seq_one_letter_code
_entity_poly.pdbx_strand_id
1 'polypeptide(L)'
;MSGVVRYGGRILGRNSKTEHLIDYSNTIKKSNELSMAKLNQGLTLNQMQLLAYAIFSTQQNGKTEFRKYEFQDKFGIKDYKTDDAYEDSDKVSTLRFSTQDLENDKFSFTNVFSSIEYENGHFTFEWNKKMIPYILELKKKYVLTDLTITSNFKSGFSWILYDYLKAHYGYWHKEISKDALMNLLQ
;
A
#
# COMPACT_ATOMS: atom_id res chain seq x y z
N MET A 1 48.35 -16.85 51.42
CA MET A 1 47.10 -16.32 52.01
C MET A 1 46.55 -15.25 51.08
N SER A 2 45.25 -15.36 50.75
CA SER A 2 44.32 -14.34 50.22
C SER A 2 44.73 -13.56 48.96
N GLY A 3 43.99 -13.46 47.85
CA GLY A 3 42.54 -13.57 47.62
C GLY A 3 41.99 -12.22 47.10
N VAL A 4 41.21 -12.28 46.00
CA VAL A 4 40.13 -11.33 45.59
C VAL A 4 40.56 -10.02 44.85
N VAL A 5 40.01 -9.47 43.75
CA VAL A 5 39.13 -9.83 42.60
C VAL A 5 38.75 -8.53 41.81
N ARG A 6 38.48 -8.63 40.48
CA ARG A 6 37.67 -7.72 39.57
C ARG A 6 38.22 -6.31 39.21
N TYR A 7 37.93 -5.66 38.07
CA TYR A 7 37.05 -5.83 36.89
C TYR A 7 37.59 -4.94 35.74
N GLY A 8 37.36 -5.30 34.48
CA GLY A 8 37.65 -4.39 33.35
C GLY A 8 37.32 -4.95 31.96
N GLY A 9 36.15 -5.57 31.78
CA GLY A 9 35.68 -5.98 30.46
C GLY A 9 35.27 -4.76 29.63
N ARG A 10 36.00 -4.45 28.55
CA ARG A 10 35.49 -3.60 27.48
C ARG A 10 34.61 -4.44 26.57
N ILE A 11 33.32 -4.11 26.59
CA ILE A 11 32.31 -4.60 25.67
C ILE A 11 32.70 -4.10 24.27
N LEU A 12 33.09 -5.02 23.39
CA LEU A 12 33.17 -4.75 21.95
C LEU A 12 31.75 -4.43 21.47
N GLY A 13 31.52 -3.15 21.17
CA GLY A 13 30.28 -2.67 20.57
C GLY A 13 29.98 -3.46 19.30
N ARG A 14 28.85 -4.15 19.31
CA ARG A 14 28.31 -4.90 18.18
C ARG A 14 27.91 -3.89 17.09
N ASN A 15 28.82 -3.60 16.17
CA ASN A 15 28.49 -2.95 14.91
C ASN A 15 27.70 -3.95 14.05
N SER A 16 26.37 -3.98 14.20
CA SER A 16 25.49 -4.52 13.16
C SER A 16 24.88 -3.35 12.39
N LYS A 17 25.69 -2.70 11.56
CA LYS A 17 25.16 -2.06 10.35
C LYS A 17 24.87 -3.17 9.35
N THR A 18 23.83 -3.94 9.59
CA THR A 18 23.07 -4.52 8.47
C THR A 18 22.28 -3.35 7.91
N GLU A 19 22.92 -2.58 7.02
CA GLU A 19 22.18 -1.87 5.99
C GLU A 19 21.49 -2.98 5.19
N HIS A 20 20.27 -3.33 5.62
CA HIS A 20 19.35 -4.02 4.74
C HIS A 20 19.22 -3.08 3.54
N LEU A 21 19.86 -3.45 2.43
CA LEU A 21 19.55 -2.92 1.12
C LEU A 21 18.04 -3.13 0.97
N ILE A 22 17.27 -2.08 1.23
CA ILE A 22 15.82 -2.14 1.07
C ILE A 22 15.60 -2.32 -0.42
N ASP A 23 15.24 -3.53 -0.82
CA ASP A 23 14.91 -3.85 -2.19
C ASP A 23 13.57 -3.18 -2.54
N TYR A 24 13.66 -2.00 -3.16
CA TYR A 24 12.50 -1.24 -3.58
C TYR A 24 11.82 -1.81 -4.83
N SER A 25 12.36 -2.87 -5.44
CA SER A 25 11.79 -3.48 -6.66
C SER A 25 10.37 -4.00 -6.45
N ASN A 26 9.98 -4.27 -5.20
CA ASN A 26 8.66 -4.78 -4.82
C ASN A 26 7.82 -3.76 -4.04
N THR A 27 8.26 -2.50 -3.96
CA THR A 27 7.59 -1.47 -3.17
C THR A 27 6.76 -0.55 -4.04
N ILE A 28 5.57 -0.18 -3.56
CA ILE A 28 4.81 0.97 -4.07
C ILE A 28 4.97 2.16 -3.14
N LYS A 29 5.02 3.35 -3.73
CA LYS A 29 5.01 4.62 -3.00
C LYS A 29 3.67 5.30 -3.21
N LYS A 30 3.05 5.88 -2.20
CA LYS A 30 1.78 6.61 -2.39
C LYS A 30 1.64 7.76 -1.41
N SER A 31 0.93 8.81 -1.80
CA SER A 31 0.59 9.90 -0.87
C SER A 31 -0.18 9.32 0.32
N ASN A 32 -0.01 9.88 1.52
CA ASN A 32 -0.84 9.52 2.67
C ASN A 32 -2.34 9.72 2.39
N GLU A 33 -2.67 10.62 1.46
CA GLU A 33 -4.04 10.86 0.99
C GLU A 33 -4.59 9.71 0.13
N LEU A 34 -3.72 8.94 -0.53
CA LEU A 34 -4.04 7.67 -1.21
C LEU A 34 -3.74 6.45 -0.33
N SER A 35 -3.66 6.59 1.00
CA SER A 35 -3.52 5.41 1.85
C SER A 35 -4.68 4.44 1.62
N MET A 36 -4.42 3.14 1.78
CA MET A 36 -5.45 2.11 1.63
C MET A 36 -6.56 2.33 2.67
N ALA A 37 -6.24 2.92 3.82
CA ALA A 37 -7.21 3.37 4.82
C ALA A 37 -8.26 4.35 4.29
N LYS A 38 -7.95 5.15 3.27
CA LYS A 38 -8.86 6.14 2.68
C LYS A 38 -9.51 5.65 1.38
N LEU A 39 -8.77 4.89 0.57
CA LEU A 39 -9.24 4.42 -0.74
C LEU A 39 -9.96 3.08 -0.69
N ASN A 40 -9.68 2.23 0.29
CA ASN A 40 -10.10 0.82 0.27
C ASN A 40 -11.28 0.52 1.19
N GLN A 41 -12.00 1.54 1.67
CA GLN A 41 -13.22 1.34 2.46
C GLN A 41 -14.21 0.49 1.64
N GLY A 42 -14.55 -0.69 2.16
CA GLY A 42 -15.41 -1.65 1.48
C GLY A 42 -14.81 -2.43 0.31
N LEU A 43 -13.48 -2.42 0.10
CA LEU A 43 -12.82 -3.32 -0.87
C LEU A 43 -12.49 -4.68 -0.26
N THR A 44 -12.62 -5.73 -1.08
CA THR A 44 -12.10 -7.06 -0.75
C THR A 44 -10.56 -7.09 -0.86
N LEU A 45 -9.92 -8.12 -0.30
CA LEU A 45 -8.46 -8.26 -0.40
C LEU A 45 -7.98 -8.31 -1.86
N ASN A 46 -8.68 -9.03 -2.74
CA ASN A 46 -8.29 -9.13 -4.15
C ASN A 46 -8.39 -7.76 -4.86
N GLN A 47 -9.43 -6.97 -4.56
CA GLN A 47 -9.58 -5.61 -5.08
C GLN A 47 -8.47 -4.68 -4.60
N MET A 48 -8.11 -4.79 -3.31
CA MET A 48 -6.97 -4.06 -2.75
C MET A 48 -5.66 -4.45 -3.44
N GLN A 49 -5.46 -5.75 -3.71
CA GLN A 49 -4.31 -6.28 -4.42
C GLN A 49 -4.27 -5.79 -5.87
N LEU A 50 -5.41 -5.78 -6.56
CA LEU A 50 -5.53 -5.31 -7.95
C LEU A 50 -5.16 -3.82 -8.04
N LEU A 51 -5.72 -2.99 -7.15
CA LEU A 51 -5.35 -1.57 -7.04
C LEU A 51 -3.85 -1.39 -6.77
N ALA A 52 -3.31 -2.15 -5.80
CA ALA A 52 -1.90 -2.08 -5.44
C ALA A 52 -0.99 -2.48 -6.62
N TYR A 53 -1.39 -3.48 -7.40
CA TYR A 53 -0.65 -3.92 -8.58
C TYR A 53 -0.71 -2.92 -9.73
N ALA A 54 -1.85 -2.27 -9.95
CA ALA A 54 -1.95 -1.19 -10.92
C ALA A 54 -1.00 -0.03 -10.59
N ILE A 55 -0.93 0.36 -9.30
CA ILE A 55 0.04 1.37 -8.81
C ILE A 55 1.47 0.88 -9.08
N PHE A 56 1.76 -0.37 -8.73
CA PHE A 56 3.07 -0.98 -8.90
C PHE A 56 3.56 -0.98 -10.36
N SER A 57 2.76 -1.52 -11.27
CA SER A 57 3.08 -1.56 -12.70
C SER A 57 3.33 -0.17 -13.27
N THR A 58 2.52 0.80 -12.85
CA THR A 58 2.66 2.21 -13.26
C THR A 58 3.98 2.80 -12.78
N GLN A 59 4.40 2.52 -11.54
CA GLN A 59 5.62 3.09 -10.97
C GLN A 59 6.90 2.45 -11.50
N GLN A 60 6.91 1.14 -11.73
CA GLN A 60 8.12 0.44 -12.14
C GLN A 60 8.45 0.71 -13.61
N ASN A 61 7.44 0.67 -14.48
CA ASN A 61 7.64 0.64 -15.93
C ASN A 61 6.99 1.81 -16.68
N GLY A 62 6.30 2.72 -15.97
CA GLY A 62 5.44 3.74 -16.58
C GLY A 62 4.22 3.15 -17.30
N LYS A 63 4.01 1.84 -17.18
CA LYS A 63 2.96 1.09 -17.88
C LYS A 63 1.76 0.92 -16.98
N THR A 64 0.59 1.21 -17.50
CA THR A 64 -0.68 1.04 -16.80
C THR A 64 -1.37 -0.27 -17.18
N GLU A 65 -0.60 -1.25 -17.66
CA GLU A 65 -1.09 -2.53 -18.17
C GLU A 65 -0.30 -3.69 -17.54
N PHE A 66 -0.95 -4.85 -17.42
CA PHE A 66 -0.29 -6.10 -17.00
C PHE A 66 -1.12 -7.33 -17.38
N ARG A 67 -0.48 -8.49 -17.40
CA ARG A 67 -1.13 -9.78 -17.62
C ARG A 67 -1.67 -10.34 -16.32
N LYS A 68 -2.82 -11.01 -16.40
CA LYS A 68 -3.48 -11.69 -15.29
C LYS A 68 -2.54 -12.64 -14.55
N TYR A 69 -1.70 -13.40 -15.28
CA TYR A 69 -0.78 -14.34 -14.65
C TYR A 69 0.30 -13.65 -13.81
N GLU A 70 0.72 -12.43 -14.16
CA GLU A 70 1.70 -11.66 -13.40
C GLU A 70 1.09 -11.19 -12.07
N PHE A 71 -0.16 -10.74 -12.11
CA PHE A 71 -0.94 -10.44 -10.90
C PHE A 71 -1.10 -11.68 -10.01
N GLN A 72 -1.48 -12.81 -10.60
CA GLN A 72 -1.63 -14.07 -9.88
C GLN A 72 -0.33 -14.52 -9.22
N ASP A 73 0.79 -14.46 -9.93
CA ASP A 73 2.11 -14.83 -9.41
C ASP A 73 2.53 -13.91 -8.26
N LYS A 74 2.36 -12.59 -8.42
CA LYS A 74 2.71 -11.59 -7.40
C LYS A 74 2.04 -11.83 -6.04
N PHE A 75 0.78 -12.26 -6.06
CA PHE A 75 -0.02 -12.45 -4.85
C PHE A 75 -0.28 -13.93 -4.50
N GLY A 76 0.28 -14.86 -5.25
CA GLY A 76 0.09 -16.30 -5.05
C GLY A 76 -1.36 -16.77 -5.22
N ILE A 77 -2.12 -16.17 -6.15
CA ILE A 77 -3.54 -16.45 -6.40
C ILE A 77 -3.66 -17.56 -7.46
N LYS A 78 -4.12 -18.75 -7.06
CA LYS A 78 -4.13 -19.93 -7.95
C LYS A 78 -5.30 -19.96 -8.95
N ASP A 79 -6.48 -19.49 -8.55
CA ASP A 79 -7.72 -19.69 -9.31
C ASP A 79 -8.43 -18.38 -9.68
N TYR A 80 -7.68 -17.36 -10.11
CA TYR A 80 -8.25 -16.08 -10.52
C TYR A 80 -8.84 -16.14 -11.93
N LYS A 81 -10.17 -16.16 -12.02
CA LYS A 81 -10.95 -16.30 -13.26
C LYS A 81 -11.22 -14.95 -13.90
N THR A 82 -11.75 -14.99 -15.13
CA THR A 82 -12.20 -13.78 -15.82
C THR A 82 -13.38 -13.12 -15.10
N ASP A 83 -14.27 -13.89 -14.49
CA ASP A 83 -15.39 -13.34 -13.71
C ASP A 83 -14.88 -12.59 -12.46
N ASP A 84 -13.89 -13.14 -11.74
CA ASP A 84 -13.23 -12.44 -10.63
C ASP A 84 -12.55 -11.14 -11.12
N ALA A 85 -11.88 -11.20 -12.27
CA ALA A 85 -11.28 -10.03 -12.90
C ALA A 85 -12.31 -8.95 -13.25
N TYR A 86 -13.50 -9.35 -13.70
CA TYR A 86 -14.61 -8.45 -13.99
C TYR A 86 -15.15 -7.81 -12.70
N GLU A 87 -15.50 -8.63 -11.69
CA GLU A 87 -16.03 -8.14 -10.41
C GLU A 87 -15.06 -7.19 -9.71
N ASP A 88 -13.78 -7.56 -9.65
CA ASP A 88 -12.76 -6.74 -9.00
C ASP A 88 -12.50 -5.44 -9.79
N SER A 89 -12.48 -5.49 -11.12
CA SER A 89 -12.31 -4.30 -11.96
C SER A 89 -13.50 -3.35 -11.88
N ASP A 90 -14.73 -3.87 -11.92
CA ASP A 90 -15.95 -3.08 -11.76
C ASP A 90 -15.90 -2.33 -10.44
N LYS A 91 -15.62 -3.04 -9.35
CA LYS A 91 -15.53 -2.40 -8.04
C LYS A 91 -14.40 -1.36 -7.95
N VAL A 92 -13.21 -1.69 -8.43
CA VAL A 92 -12.04 -0.79 -8.43
C VAL A 92 -12.26 0.45 -9.32
N SER A 93 -13.03 0.33 -10.41
CA SER A 93 -13.35 1.46 -11.30
C SER A 93 -14.16 2.56 -10.60
N THR A 94 -14.94 2.20 -9.59
CA THR A 94 -15.80 3.14 -8.84
C THR A 94 -15.06 3.92 -7.77
N LEU A 95 -13.77 3.63 -7.53
CA LEU A 95 -13.00 4.28 -6.47
C LEU A 95 -12.92 5.79 -6.69
N ARG A 96 -13.28 6.55 -5.64
CA ARG A 96 -13.25 8.01 -5.65
C ARG A 96 -12.25 8.50 -4.62
N PHE A 97 -11.42 9.42 -5.07
CA PHE A 97 -10.57 10.23 -4.23
C PHE A 97 -11.26 11.55 -3.92
N SER A 98 -11.19 11.99 -2.67
CA SER A 98 -11.72 13.28 -2.25
C SER A 98 -10.68 14.13 -1.54
N THR A 99 -10.80 15.45 -1.76
CA THR A 99 -10.03 16.46 -1.04
C THR A 99 -11.00 17.41 -0.38
N GLN A 100 -10.71 17.85 0.84
CA GLN A 100 -11.50 18.86 1.54
C GLN A 100 -10.54 19.89 2.16
N ASP A 101 -10.75 21.14 1.80
CA ASP A 101 -10.09 22.32 2.34
C ASP A 101 -11.13 23.11 3.14
N LEU A 102 -11.01 23.03 4.47
CA LEU A 102 -11.96 23.64 5.39
C LEU A 102 -11.78 25.16 5.52
N GLU A 103 -10.57 25.67 5.27
CA GLU A 103 -10.27 27.11 5.36
C GLU A 103 -10.90 27.86 4.20
N ASN A 104 -10.90 27.26 3.00
CA ASN A 104 -11.45 27.85 1.78
C ASN A 104 -12.82 27.29 1.37
N ASP A 105 -13.48 26.53 2.26
CA ASP A 105 -14.77 25.83 2.02
C ASP A 105 -14.84 25.13 0.65
N LYS A 106 -13.80 24.36 0.33
CA LYS A 106 -13.63 23.74 -0.98
C LYS A 106 -13.47 22.24 -0.85
N PHE A 107 -14.29 21.49 -1.58
CA PHE A 107 -14.14 20.05 -1.71
C PHE A 107 -14.06 19.62 -3.18
N SER A 108 -13.48 18.45 -3.43
CA SER A 108 -13.48 17.83 -4.75
C SER A 108 -13.60 16.32 -4.66
N PHE A 109 -14.24 15.72 -5.66
CA PHE A 109 -14.34 14.27 -5.83
C PHE A 109 -13.85 13.92 -7.23
N THR A 110 -12.95 12.95 -7.30
CA THR A 110 -12.36 12.51 -8.56
C THR A 110 -12.28 11.00 -8.58
N ASN A 111 -12.69 10.37 -9.67
CA ASN A 111 -12.50 8.93 -9.82
C ASN A 111 -11.01 8.63 -9.96
N VAL A 112 -10.56 7.54 -9.36
CA VAL A 112 -9.15 7.13 -9.38
C VAL A 112 -8.71 6.80 -10.81
N PHE A 113 -9.55 6.03 -11.50
CA PHE A 113 -9.36 5.63 -12.90
C PHE A 113 -10.36 6.37 -13.79
N SER A 114 -9.97 6.67 -15.03
CA SER A 114 -10.89 7.06 -16.10
C SER A 114 -11.47 5.83 -16.80
N SER A 115 -10.67 4.77 -16.97
CA SER A 115 -11.12 3.49 -17.51
C SER A 115 -10.30 2.32 -16.97
N ILE A 116 -10.92 1.14 -16.98
CA ILE A 116 -10.27 -0.15 -16.77
C ILE A 116 -10.82 -1.08 -17.85
N GLU A 117 -9.93 -1.71 -18.60
CA GLU A 117 -10.25 -2.66 -19.66
C GLU A 117 -9.61 -4.01 -19.35
N TYR A 118 -10.30 -5.08 -19.75
CA TYR A 118 -9.78 -6.43 -19.65
C TYR A 118 -10.07 -7.19 -20.93
N GLU A 119 -9.01 -7.66 -21.60
CA GLU A 119 -9.11 -8.46 -22.81
C GLU A 119 -8.19 -9.68 -22.70
N ASN A 120 -8.77 -10.89 -22.73
CA ASN A 120 -8.03 -12.15 -22.83
C ASN A 120 -6.86 -12.29 -21.83
N GLY A 121 -7.10 -11.92 -20.56
CA GLY A 121 -6.08 -11.99 -19.51
C GLY A 121 -5.10 -10.81 -19.52
N HIS A 122 -5.42 -9.71 -20.20
CA HIS A 122 -4.67 -8.47 -20.20
C HIS A 122 -5.51 -7.37 -19.55
N PHE A 123 -4.98 -6.76 -18.50
CA PHE A 123 -5.57 -5.57 -17.91
C PHE A 123 -4.92 -4.32 -18.48
N THR A 124 -5.74 -3.31 -18.77
CA THR A 124 -5.31 -1.96 -19.13
C THR A 124 -6.04 -0.96 -18.23
N PHE A 125 -5.30 -0.14 -17.51
CA PHE A 125 -5.83 0.91 -16.65
C PHE A 125 -5.53 2.27 -17.27
N GLU A 126 -6.43 3.22 -17.13
CA GLU A 126 -6.16 4.62 -17.39
C GLU A 126 -6.39 5.41 -16.10
N TRP A 127 -5.32 6.02 -15.57
CA TRP A 127 -5.44 6.88 -14.40
C TRP A 127 -6.12 8.18 -14.76
N ASN A 128 -6.99 8.67 -13.89
CA ASN A 128 -7.42 10.06 -13.99
C ASN A 128 -6.19 10.97 -13.83
N LYS A 129 -6.00 11.93 -14.75
CA LYS A 129 -4.82 12.82 -14.76
C LYS A 129 -4.58 13.55 -13.43
N LYS A 130 -5.65 13.84 -12.68
CA LYS A 130 -5.55 14.47 -11.35
C LYS A 130 -4.96 13.55 -10.28
N MET A 131 -4.91 12.24 -10.52
CA MET A 131 -4.38 11.23 -9.60
C MET A 131 -2.89 11.01 -9.76
N ILE A 132 -2.33 11.30 -10.95
CA ILE A 132 -0.91 11.11 -11.25
C ILE A 132 0.00 11.75 -10.19
N PRO A 133 -0.21 13.00 -9.73
CA PRO A 133 0.67 13.59 -8.72
C PRO A 133 0.67 12.84 -7.39
N TYR A 134 -0.43 12.17 -7.04
CA TYR A 134 -0.56 11.44 -5.79
C TYR A 134 0.03 10.03 -5.84
N ILE A 135 0.40 9.56 -7.03
CA ILE A 135 0.97 8.23 -7.29
C ILE A 135 2.45 8.35 -7.70
N LEU A 136 2.79 9.30 -8.56
CA LEU A 136 4.14 9.48 -9.11
C LEU A 136 4.87 10.68 -8.48
N GLU A 137 4.20 11.80 -8.24
CA GLU A 137 4.81 13.06 -7.79
C GLU A 137 4.67 13.29 -6.28
N LEU A 138 5.07 12.28 -5.53
CA LEU A 138 4.90 12.21 -4.08
C LEU A 138 5.71 13.31 -3.38
N LYS A 139 5.05 14.42 -3.05
CA LYS A 139 5.61 15.44 -2.14
C LYS A 139 5.88 14.81 -0.76
N LYS A 140 6.71 15.47 0.06
CA LYS A 140 7.37 15.05 1.32
C LYS A 140 6.66 14.07 2.29
N LYS A 141 5.35 13.80 2.18
CA LYS A 141 4.59 12.84 3.01
C LYS A 141 4.03 11.70 2.15
N TYR A 142 4.73 10.56 2.14
CA TYR A 142 4.30 9.35 1.45
C TYR A 142 4.50 8.10 2.30
N VAL A 143 3.72 7.06 2.01
CA VAL A 143 3.86 5.72 2.60
C VAL A 143 4.55 4.79 1.60
N LEU A 144 5.47 3.97 2.10
CA LEU A 144 6.05 2.85 1.37
C LEU A 144 5.31 1.57 1.76
N THR A 145 4.78 0.87 0.77
CA THR A 145 4.14 -0.44 0.96
C THR A 145 4.94 -1.48 0.18
N ASP A 146 5.54 -2.44 0.88
CA ASP A 146 6.23 -3.57 0.27
C ASP A 146 5.22 -4.67 -0.07
N LEU A 147 5.05 -4.95 -1.37
CA LEU A 147 4.10 -5.95 -1.86
C LEU A 147 4.53 -7.38 -1.51
N THR A 148 5.81 -7.64 -1.22
CA THR A 148 6.28 -8.94 -0.72
C THR A 148 5.73 -9.21 0.67
N ILE A 149 5.57 -8.17 1.50
CA ILE A 149 4.98 -8.31 2.83
C ILE A 149 3.46 -8.40 2.69
N THR A 150 2.83 -7.49 1.96
CA THR A 150 1.37 -7.41 1.92
C THR A 150 0.71 -8.56 1.14
N SER A 151 1.43 -9.22 0.21
CA SER A 151 0.94 -10.43 -0.46
C SER A 151 0.72 -11.61 0.49
N ASN A 152 1.38 -11.61 1.65
CA ASN A 152 1.19 -12.66 2.66
C ASN A 152 -0.08 -12.46 3.51
N PHE A 153 -0.70 -11.28 3.47
CA PHE A 153 -1.92 -11.04 4.24
C PHE A 153 -3.10 -11.85 3.70
N LYS A 154 -3.90 -12.40 4.61
CA LYS A 154 -5.13 -13.16 4.32
C LYS A 154 -6.40 -12.36 4.61
N SER A 155 -6.25 -11.12 5.08
CA SER A 155 -7.34 -10.23 5.43
C SER A 155 -7.03 -8.81 4.97
N GLY A 156 -8.01 -8.16 4.34
CA GLY A 156 -7.95 -6.73 4.02
C GLY A 156 -7.73 -5.87 5.27
N PHE A 157 -8.33 -6.25 6.41
CA PHE A 157 -8.15 -5.54 7.68
C PHE A 157 -6.69 -5.54 8.15
N SER A 158 -5.98 -6.66 7.97
CA SER A 158 -4.55 -6.73 8.29
C SER A 158 -3.72 -5.78 7.42
N TRP A 159 -4.05 -5.67 6.13
CA TRP A 159 -3.42 -4.71 5.24
C TRP A 159 -3.74 -3.27 5.67
N ILE A 160 -5.01 -2.93 5.89
CA ILE A 160 -5.43 -1.58 6.31
C ILE A 160 -4.70 -1.17 7.59
N LEU A 161 -4.65 -2.06 8.59
CA LEU A 161 -3.95 -1.82 9.84
C LEU A 161 -2.44 -1.64 9.62
N TYR A 162 -1.83 -2.50 8.80
CA TYR A 162 -0.41 -2.38 8.46
C TYR A 162 -0.08 -1.05 7.78
N ASP A 163 -0.91 -0.61 6.83
CA ASP A 163 -0.75 0.67 6.12
C ASP A 163 -0.91 1.85 7.08
N TYR A 164 -1.88 1.78 7.99
CA TYR A 164 -2.09 2.79 9.04
C TYR A 164 -0.86 2.90 9.96
N LEU A 165 -0.31 1.78 10.43
CA LEU A 165 0.88 1.76 11.27
C LEU A 165 2.10 2.32 10.52
N LYS A 166 2.28 1.96 9.25
CA LYS A 166 3.36 2.48 8.40
C LYS A 166 3.24 3.99 8.15
N ALA A 167 2.03 4.51 7.99
CA ALA A 167 1.82 5.96 7.87
C ALA A 167 2.23 6.74 9.14
N HIS A 168 2.30 6.06 10.28
CA HIS A 168 2.73 6.60 11.57
C HIS A 168 4.11 6.06 11.99
N TYR A 169 4.93 5.64 11.03
CA TYR A 169 6.29 5.21 11.30
C TYR A 169 7.10 6.36 11.95
N GLY A 170 7.78 6.07 13.06
CA GLY A 170 8.49 7.07 13.88
C GLY A 170 7.85 7.35 15.25
N TYR A 171 6.62 6.89 15.48
CA TYR A 171 6.01 6.85 16.80
C TYR A 171 6.23 5.47 17.45
N TRP A 172 6.70 5.43 18.70
CA TRP A 172 6.86 4.18 19.46
C TRP A 172 5.50 3.54 19.81
N HIS A 173 4.49 4.38 20.03
CA HIS A 173 3.10 3.98 20.24
C HIS A 173 2.16 5.02 19.66
N LYS A 174 0.94 4.61 19.30
CA LYS A 174 -0.14 5.48 18.84
C LYS A 174 -1.42 5.13 19.57
N GLU A 175 -1.95 6.07 20.34
CA GLU A 175 -3.27 5.91 20.94
C GLU A 175 -4.34 6.11 19.87
N ILE A 176 -5.29 5.17 19.82
CA ILE A 176 -6.44 5.19 18.93
C ILE A 176 -7.67 4.73 19.72
N SER A 177 -8.79 5.44 19.61
CA SER A 177 -10.03 5.01 20.23
C SER A 177 -10.60 3.79 19.51
N LYS A 178 -11.42 3.00 20.20
CA LYS A 178 -12.12 1.86 19.61
C LYS A 178 -12.91 2.30 18.37
N ASP A 179 -13.66 3.38 18.46
CA ASP A 179 -14.51 3.86 17.36
C ASP A 179 -13.66 4.32 16.16
N ALA A 180 -12.53 5.00 16.40
CA ALA A 180 -11.62 5.38 15.34
C ALA A 180 -10.97 4.16 14.66
N LEU A 181 -10.65 3.11 15.43
CA LEU A 181 -10.13 1.86 14.88
C LEU A 181 -11.21 1.11 14.08
N MET A 182 -12.45 1.08 14.56
CA MET A 182 -13.55 0.45 13.83
C MET A 182 -13.84 1.19 12.52
N ASN A 183 -13.89 2.53 12.55
CA ASN A 183 -14.09 3.35 11.34
C ASN A 183 -12.94 3.21 10.34
N LEU A 184 -11.73 2.93 10.81
CA LEU A 184 -10.58 2.64 9.94
C LEU A 184 -10.75 1.32 9.19
N LEU A 185 -11.40 0.33 9.81
CA LEU A 185 -11.51 -1.04 9.31
C LEU A 185 -12.85 -1.33 8.60
N GLN A 186 -13.80 -0.38 8.56
CA GLN A 186 -15.10 -0.53 7.90
C GLN A 186 -15.03 -0.12 6.41
#